data_AF-A0A2M6Y8L7-F1
#
_entry.id   AF-A0A2M6Y8L7-F1
#
_cell.length_a   1.000
_cell.length_b   1.000
_cell.length_c   1.000
_cell.angle_alpha   90.00
_cell.angle_beta   90.00
_cell.angle_gamma   90.00
#
_symmetry.space_group_name_H-M   'P 1'
#
loop_
_entity.id
_entity.type
_entity.pdbx_description
1 polymer ?
#
loop_
_entity_poly.entity_id
_entity_poly.type
_entity_poly.pdbx_seq_one_letter_code
_entity_poly.pdbx_strand_id
1 'polypeptide(L)'
;MGISVVLALLFAWGGTVMEIWPLFGAGNQLIGGLALLVIIAWIASLKKSVKAITGPLIFMWIAPVIGLVLLSIKFYVTGKGVLFGFAVVLVLIAVYLAYATFVALRRKE
;
A
#
# COMPACT_ATOMS: atom_id res chain seq x y z
N MET A 1 -9.56 -18.97 7.29
CA MET A 1 -10.89 -18.36 6.99
C MET A 1 -11.64 -17.90 8.25
N GLY A 2 -11.54 -18.58 9.40
CA GLY A 2 -12.29 -18.17 10.62
C GLY A 2 -11.91 -16.81 11.22
N ILE A 3 -10.62 -16.48 11.34
CA ILE A 3 -10.17 -15.22 11.98
C ILE A 3 -10.62 -13.98 11.20
N SER A 4 -10.51 -14.02 9.87
CA SER A 4 -10.93 -12.91 9.00
C SER A 4 -12.43 -12.63 9.09
N VAL A 5 -13.25 -13.69 9.20
CA VAL A 5 -14.71 -13.57 9.36
C VAL A 5 -15.07 -13.01 10.73
N VAL A 6 -14.40 -13.47 11.79
CA VAL A 6 -14.62 -12.95 13.16
C VAL A 6 -14.23 -11.47 13.26
N LEU A 7 -13.10 -11.08 12.69
CA LEU A 7 -12.68 -9.67 12.64
C LEU A 7 -13.64 -8.82 11.80
N ALA A 8 -14.10 -9.32 10.65
CA ALA A 8 -15.08 -8.62 9.82
C ALA A 8 -16.42 -8.42 10.55
N LEU A 9 -16.89 -9.42 11.29
CA LEU A 9 -18.11 -9.32 12.11
C LEU A 9 -17.94 -8.33 13.27
N LEU A 10 -16.78 -8.30 13.92
CA LEU A 10 -16.46 -7.32 14.97
C LEU A 10 -16.47 -5.88 14.42
N PHE A 11 -15.88 -5.65 13.25
CA PHE A 11 -15.94 -4.35 12.59
C PHE A 11 -17.36 -3.99 12.08
N ALA A 12 -18.17 -4.99 11.69
CA ALA A 12 -19.56 -4.82 11.29
C ALA A 12 -20.42 -4.33 12.45
N TRP A 13 -20.26 -4.93 13.63
CA TRP A 13 -20.94 -4.49 14.84
C TRP A 13 -20.51 -3.07 15.24
N GLY A 14 -19.23 -2.72 15.03
CA GLY A 14 -18.70 -1.39 15.30
C GLY A 14 -19.01 -0.30 14.26
N GLY A 15 -19.78 -0.60 13.20
CA GLY A 15 -20.15 0.38 12.16
C GLY A 15 -18.98 0.88 11.29
N THR A 16 -17.86 0.14 11.26
CA THR A 16 -16.59 0.58 10.64
C THR A 16 -16.24 -0.18 9.36
N VAL A 17 -17.10 -1.10 8.90
CA VAL A 17 -16.86 -1.94 7.70
C VAL A 17 -16.66 -1.12 6.44
N MET A 18 -17.37 0.00 6.27
CA MET A 18 -17.18 0.84 5.09
C MET A 18 -15.84 1.59 5.12
N GLU A 19 -15.25 1.74 6.30
CA GLU A 19 -14.01 2.48 6.49
C GLU A 19 -12.77 1.62 6.43
N ILE A 20 -12.90 0.30 6.63
CA ILE A 20 -11.78 -0.61 6.44
C ILE A 20 -11.48 -0.84 4.95
N TRP A 21 -12.47 -0.64 4.07
CA TRP A 21 -12.33 -0.91 2.64
C TRP A 21 -11.19 -0.10 1.96
N PRO A 22 -11.06 1.22 2.20
CA PRO A 22 -9.94 2.00 1.68
C PRO A 22 -8.56 1.52 2.17
N LEU A 23 -8.44 0.99 3.40
CA LEU A 23 -7.19 0.40 3.91
C LEU A 23 -6.80 -0.83 3.08
N PHE A 24 -7.75 -1.72 2.78
CA PHE A 24 -7.51 -2.88 1.93
C PHE A 24 -7.14 -2.48 0.49
N GLY A 25 -7.82 -1.48 -0.06
CA GLY A 25 -7.48 -0.93 -1.38
C GLY A 25 -6.04 -0.43 -1.45
N ALA A 26 -5.61 0.36 -0.46
CA ALA A 26 -4.24 0.86 -0.39
C ALA A 26 -3.21 -0.27 -0.21
N GLY A 27 -3.48 -1.23 0.68
CA GLY A 27 -2.60 -2.40 0.87
C GLY A 27 -2.41 -3.23 -0.40
N ASN A 28 -3.49 -3.43 -1.16
CA ASN A 28 -3.42 -4.14 -2.44
C ASN A 28 -2.61 -3.38 -3.50
N GLN A 29 -2.68 -2.05 -3.52
CA GLN A 29 -1.84 -1.22 -4.40
C GLN A 29 -0.35 -1.36 -4.05
N LEU A 30 0.01 -1.45 -2.76
CA LEU A 30 1.40 -1.65 -2.35
C LEU A 30 1.97 -3.01 -2.79
N ILE A 31 1.19 -4.09 -2.63
CA ILE A 31 1.59 -5.43 -3.13
C ILE A 31 1.67 -5.43 -4.67
N GLY A 32 0.74 -4.76 -5.33
CA GLY A 32 0.79 -4.54 -6.78
C GLY A 32 2.05 -3.78 -7.22
N GLY A 33 2.43 -2.73 -6.49
CA GLY A 33 3.67 -1.99 -6.71
C GLY A 33 4.91 -2.85 -6.54
N LEU A 34 4.95 -3.73 -5.52
CA LEU A 34 6.03 -4.69 -5.32
C LEU A 34 6.12 -5.70 -6.48
N ALA A 35 4.97 -6.21 -6.96
CA ALA A 35 4.94 -7.11 -8.10
C ALA A 35 5.49 -6.44 -9.38
N LEU A 36 5.09 -5.20 -9.64
CA LEU A 36 5.63 -4.41 -10.76
C LEU A 36 7.14 -4.17 -10.62
N LEU A 37 7.64 -3.94 -9.40
CA LEU A 37 9.06 -3.80 -9.15
C LEU A 37 9.85 -5.08 -9.49
N VAL A 38 9.33 -6.25 -9.11
CA VAL A 38 9.92 -7.54 -9.46
C VAL A 38 9.95 -7.74 -10.97
N ILE A 39 8.86 -7.40 -11.66
CA ILE A 39 8.78 -7.47 -13.13
C ILE A 39 9.81 -6.53 -13.79
N ILE A 40 9.97 -5.30 -13.28
CA ILE A 40 10.98 -4.34 -13.76
C ILE A 40 12.39 -4.90 -13.54
N ALA A 41 12.68 -5.45 -12.37
CA ALA A 41 13.98 -6.04 -12.07
C ALA A 41 14.33 -7.18 -13.04
N TRP A 42 13.34 -8.03 -13.35
CA TRP A 42 13.45 -9.13 -14.31
C TRP A 42 13.62 -8.66 -15.76
N ILE A 43 12.79 -7.73 -16.24
CA ILE A 43 12.92 -7.22 -17.62
C ILE A 43 14.26 -6.50 -17.79
N ALA A 44 14.71 -5.75 -16.79
CA ALA A 44 16.00 -5.10 -16.82
C ALA A 44 17.17 -6.11 -16.78
N SER A 45 17.02 -7.32 -16.19
CA SER A 45 18.06 -8.36 -16.32
C SER A 45 18.15 -8.95 -17.73
N LEU A 46 17.08 -8.84 -18.52
CA LEU A 46 17.05 -9.20 -19.95
C LEU A 46 17.61 -8.08 -20.85
N LYS A 47 18.17 -7.00 -20.28
CA LYS A 47 18.63 -5.79 -21.00
C LYS A 47 17.54 -5.13 -21.87
N LYS A 48 16.27 -5.33 -21.53
CA LYS A 48 15.12 -4.73 -22.23
C LYS A 48 14.66 -3.44 -21.55
N SER A 49 14.04 -2.55 -22.34
CA SER A 49 13.47 -1.30 -21.85
C SER A 49 12.30 -1.55 -20.88
N VAL A 50 12.30 -0.86 -19.75
CA VAL A 50 11.24 -0.93 -18.72
C VAL A 50 10.29 0.27 -18.74
N LYS A 51 10.46 1.21 -19.69
CA LYS A 51 9.77 2.51 -19.72
C LYS A 51 8.23 2.42 -19.62
N ALA A 52 7.63 1.40 -20.25
CA ALA A 52 6.18 1.20 -20.24
C ALA A 52 5.61 0.83 -18.86
N ILE A 53 6.44 0.26 -17.97
CA ILE A 53 6.02 -0.26 -16.66
C ILE A 53 6.38 0.74 -15.54
N THR A 54 7.37 1.61 -15.77
CA THR A 54 7.78 2.64 -14.81
C THR A 54 6.64 3.62 -14.47
N GLY A 55 5.80 3.99 -15.44
CA GLY A 55 4.64 4.86 -15.20
C GLY A 55 3.64 4.27 -14.20
N PRO A 56 3.09 3.06 -14.47
CA PRO A 56 2.25 2.33 -13.52
C PRO A 56 2.89 2.13 -12.15
N LEU A 57 4.19 1.83 -12.09
CA LEU A 57 4.93 1.71 -10.83
C LEU A 57 4.83 3.01 -10.01
N ILE A 58 5.21 4.14 -10.59
CA ILE A 58 5.20 5.45 -9.89
C ILE A 58 3.80 5.78 -9.36
N PHE A 59 2.77 5.58 -10.19
CA PHE A 59 1.38 5.80 -9.77
C PHE A 59 0.99 4.91 -8.58
N MET A 60 1.37 3.62 -8.62
CA MET A 60 1.12 2.66 -7.52
C MET A 60 1.90 2.97 -6.24
N TRP A 61 2.84 3.91 -6.23
CA TRP A 61 3.46 4.42 -5.01
C TRP A 61 2.79 5.68 -4.48
N ILE A 62 2.55 6.65 -5.37
CA ILE A 62 2.06 7.97 -4.96
C ILE A 62 0.61 7.89 -4.50
N ALA A 63 -0.25 7.20 -5.25
CA ALA A 63 -1.68 7.12 -4.96
C ALA A 63 -1.99 6.52 -3.58
N PRO A 64 -1.44 5.35 -3.18
CA PRO A 64 -1.72 4.80 -1.85
C PRO A 64 -1.12 5.63 -0.72
N VAL A 65 0.04 6.27 -0.89
CA VAL A 65 0.62 7.14 0.16
C VAL A 65 -0.30 8.32 0.43
N ILE A 66 -0.77 9.02 -0.60
CA ILE A 66 -1.72 10.13 -0.45
C ILE A 66 -3.01 9.64 0.21
N GLY A 67 -3.58 8.53 -0.29
CA GLY A 67 -4.81 7.95 0.25
C GLY A 67 -4.69 7.57 1.72
N LEU A 68 -3.58 6.94 2.12
CA LEU A 68 -3.33 6.51 3.49
C LEU A 68 -3.11 7.68 4.45
N VAL A 69 -2.45 8.76 4.02
CA VAL A 69 -2.29 9.97 4.84
C VAL A 69 -3.65 10.62 5.10
N LEU A 70 -4.46 10.81 4.06
CA LEU A 70 -5.81 11.38 4.19
C LEU A 70 -6.70 10.52 5.09
N LEU A 71 -6.61 9.19 4.95
CA LEU A 71 -7.37 8.24 5.74
C LEU A 71 -6.92 8.22 7.22
N SER A 72 -5.61 8.35 7.46
CA SER A 72 -5.05 8.47 8.82
C SER A 72 -5.58 9.72 9.52
N ILE A 73 -5.57 10.87 8.83
CA ILE A 73 -6.15 12.12 9.38
C ILE A 73 -7.64 11.94 9.67
N LYS A 74 -8.41 11.33 8.76
CA LYS A 74 -9.83 11.05 8.96
C LYS A 74 -10.07 10.19 10.21
N PHE A 75 -9.32 9.11 10.40
CA PHE A 75 -9.48 8.23 11.55
C PHE A 75 -9.07 8.87 12.86
N TYR A 76 -8.05 9.71 12.84
CA TYR A 76 -7.65 10.50 14.01
C TYR A 76 -8.76 11.45 14.45
N VAL A 77 -9.31 12.25 13.52
CA VAL A 77 -10.36 13.23 13.82
C VAL A 77 -11.69 12.57 14.23
N THR A 78 -11.99 11.39 13.70
CA THR A 78 -13.22 10.64 14.02
C THR A 78 -13.10 9.74 15.25
N GLY A 79 -11.96 9.75 15.95
CA GLY A 79 -11.73 8.95 17.17
C GLY A 79 -11.57 7.45 16.93
N LYS A 80 -11.29 7.02 15.70
CA LYS A 80 -11.22 5.61 15.29
C LYS A 80 -9.81 5.05 15.47
N GLY A 81 -9.38 4.95 16.73
CA GLY A 81 -8.00 4.61 17.10
C GLY A 81 -7.44 3.31 16.50
N VAL A 82 -8.25 2.24 16.41
CA VAL A 82 -7.81 0.97 15.81
C VAL A 82 -7.54 1.12 14.30
N LEU A 83 -8.46 1.74 13.57
CA LEU A 83 -8.31 2.00 12.13
C LEU A 83 -7.15 2.97 11.84
N PHE A 84 -6.97 3.98 12.70
CA PHE A 84 -5.82 4.88 12.65
C PHE A 84 -4.51 4.11 12.79
N GLY A 85 -4.41 3.20 13.77
CA GLY A 85 -3.23 2.35 13.94
C GLY A 85 -2.90 1.54 12.68
N PHE A 86 -3.88 0.90 12.06
CA PHE A 86 -3.70 0.20 10.79
C PHE A 86 -3.24 1.13 9.66
N ALA A 87 -3.84 2.33 9.55
CA ALA A 87 -3.47 3.30 8.53
C ALA A 87 -2.00 3.75 8.69
N VAL A 88 -1.57 4.05 9.92
CA VAL A 88 -0.18 4.44 10.23
C VAL A 88 0.80 3.32 9.87
N VAL A 89 0.50 2.07 10.24
CA VAL A 89 1.34 0.92 9.88
C VAL A 89 1.48 0.79 8.36
N LEU A 90 0.39 0.96 7.61
CA LEU A 90 0.44 0.93 6.15
C LEU A 90 1.22 2.11 5.55
N VAL A 91 1.14 3.32 6.13
CA VAL A 91 1.99 4.45 5.71
C VAL A 91 3.46 4.11 5.91
N LEU A 92 3.84 3.56 7.07
CA LEU A 92 5.22 3.17 7.35
C LEU A 92 5.72 2.12 6.36
N ILE A 93 4.90 1.11 6.05
CA ILE A 93 5.22 0.09 5.04
C ILE A 93 5.39 0.74 3.67
N ALA A 94 4.49 1.64 3.27
CA ALA A 94 4.57 2.35 1.98
C ALA A 94 5.87 3.17 1.87
N VAL A 95 6.25 3.91 2.92
CA VAL A 95 7.49 4.69 2.94
C VAL A 95 8.72 3.78 2.88
N TYR A 96 8.74 2.70 3.68
CA TYR A 96 9.85 1.74 3.68
C TYR A 96 10.01 1.07 2.31
N LEU A 97 8.91 0.62 1.71
CA LEU A 97 8.93 -0.03 0.41
C LEU A 97 9.40 0.98 -0.67
N ALA A 98 9.02 2.27 -0.58
CA ALA A 98 9.46 3.29 -1.53
C ALA A 98 10.98 3.48 -1.44
N TYR A 99 11.49 3.59 -0.21
CA TYR A 99 12.93 3.62 0.07
C TYR A 99 13.66 2.38 -0.50
N ALA A 100 13.16 1.18 -0.21
CA ALA A 100 13.76 -0.07 -0.70
C ALA A 100 13.81 -0.12 -2.24
N THR A 101 12.78 0.41 -2.90
CA THR A 101 12.71 0.54 -4.36
C THR A 101 13.76 1.49 -4.91
N PHE A 102 13.91 2.68 -4.32
CA PHE A 102 14.95 3.64 -4.72
C PHE A 102 16.36 3.06 -4.57
N VAL A 103 16.62 2.35 -3.47
CA VAL A 103 17.90 1.66 -3.25
C VAL A 103 18.13 0.57 -4.28
N ALA A 104 17.11 -0.26 -4.57
CA ALA A 104 17.22 -1.34 -5.54
C ALA A 104 17.48 -0.84 -6.97
N LEU A 105 16.87 0.29 -7.35
CA LEU A 105 17.10 0.90 -8.66
C LEU A 105 18.49 1.51 -8.79
N ARG A 106 18.99 2.19 -7.74
CA ARG A 106 20.34 2.78 -7.74
C ARG A 106 21.48 1.76 -7.75
N ARG A 107 21.24 0.54 -7.28
CA ARG A 107 22.25 -0.55 -7.26
C ARG A 107 22.55 -1.14 -8.64
N LYS A 108 21.82 -0.73 -9.67
CA LYS A 108 21.98 -1.19 -11.07
C LYS A 108 22.78 -0.20 -11.93
N GLU A 109 23.30 0.88 -11.34
CA GLU A 109 24.34 1.74 -11.90
C GLU A 109 25.71 1.35 -11.35
#